data_AF-A0A139KH10-F1
#
_entry.id   AF-A0A139KH10-F1
#
_cell.length_a   1.000
_cell.length_b   1.000
_cell.length_c   1.000
_cell.angle_alpha   90.00
_cell.angle_beta   90.00
_cell.angle_gamma   90.00
#
_symmetry.space_group_name_H-M   'P 1'
#
loop_
_entity.id
_entity.type
_entity.pdbx_description
1 polymer ?
#
loop_
_entity_poly.entity_id
_entity_poly.type
_entity_poly.pdbx_seq_one_letter_code
_entity_poly.pdbx_strand_id
1 'polypeptide(L)'
;MKKYSLFLLCLMAAISLHAQSFADYFADKTLRVDYIFTGNAAKQEICLDGLSCLPSWAGRKHHLSELPLQGNGQIIMRDAANGSVIYKTSFSSLFQEWLETDEAKAVTKGFENTFLLPYPLRPAEIEITLLDPRRNVRASMKHTVSPDDILIHQKGTAHITPHKYLLQSGNTAKCIDVAILAEGYTPEEMPVFYEDAAIACESLFAHEPFRSMKKHFNIVAVASPSEDSGVSVPRLGEWKRTAFSSHFSTFYSDRYLTTSRVKSIHDALAGIPYEHIIILANTEEYGGGGIYNSYTLTTAHHPMFRPVVVHEFGHSFGGLADEYFYDNDVMTDTYPLDVEPWEQNISTRIDFTSKWKDMLAQGTPVPTPSSESGTYPVGVYEGAGYSAKGIYRPADNCRMRTNEYPTFCPVCQRAICRVIEFYTE
;
A
#
# COMPACT_ATOMS: atom_id res chain seq x y z
N MET A 1 -8.81 -44.80 -60.27
CA MET A 1 -8.18 -43.54 -60.72
C MET A 1 -8.82 -42.38 -59.98
N LYS A 2 -7.96 -41.52 -59.40
CA LYS A 2 -8.18 -40.16 -58.86
C LYS A 2 -9.06 -40.00 -57.59
N LYS A 3 -8.34 -40.09 -56.47
CA LYS A 3 -8.58 -39.35 -55.21
C LYS A 3 -8.57 -37.85 -55.48
N TYR A 4 -9.50 -37.09 -54.90
CA TYR A 4 -9.32 -35.65 -54.66
C TYR A 4 -9.54 -35.39 -53.17
N SER A 5 -8.42 -35.18 -52.47
CA SER A 5 -8.38 -34.73 -51.09
C SER A 5 -8.73 -33.25 -51.03
N LEU A 6 -9.73 -32.90 -50.23
CA LEU A 6 -10.02 -31.52 -49.85
C LEU A 6 -9.11 -31.15 -48.68
N PHE A 7 -8.10 -30.32 -48.93
CA PHE A 7 -7.22 -29.76 -47.90
C PHE A 7 -7.91 -28.53 -47.30
N LEU A 8 -8.43 -28.63 -46.08
CA LEU A 8 -8.90 -27.49 -45.31
C LEU A 8 -7.70 -26.91 -44.55
N LEU A 9 -7.18 -25.77 -45.02
CA LEU A 9 -6.08 -25.06 -44.39
C LEU A 9 -6.64 -24.23 -43.22
N CYS A 10 -6.50 -24.71 -41.98
CA CYS A 10 -6.73 -23.89 -40.79
C CYS A 10 -5.63 -22.82 -40.70
N LEU A 11 -5.95 -21.58 -41.08
CA LEU A 11 -5.15 -20.41 -40.68
C LEU A 11 -5.36 -20.20 -39.17
N MET A 12 -4.48 -20.76 -38.34
CA MET A 12 -4.30 -20.25 -36.98
C MET A 12 -3.59 -18.90 -37.10
N ALA A 13 -4.35 -17.81 -36.98
CA ALA A 13 -3.78 -16.51 -36.67
C ALA A 13 -3.12 -16.63 -35.28
N ALA A 14 -1.80 -16.80 -35.25
CA ALA A 14 -1.03 -16.66 -34.03
C ALA A 14 -1.16 -15.21 -33.57
N ILE A 15 -2.08 -14.95 -32.66
CA ILE A 15 -2.08 -13.72 -31.87
C ILE A 15 -0.85 -13.86 -30.98
N SER A 16 0.27 -13.29 -31.42
CA SER A 16 1.44 -13.11 -30.57
C SER A 16 1.04 -12.15 -29.45
N LEU A 17 0.65 -12.70 -28.30
CA LEU A 17 0.61 -11.99 -27.02
C LEU A 17 2.04 -11.48 -26.78
N HIS A 18 2.35 -10.28 -27.24
CA HIS A 18 3.60 -9.61 -26.90
C HIS A 18 3.44 -9.12 -25.46
N ALA A 19 4.08 -9.82 -24.52
CA ALA A 19 4.26 -9.29 -23.18
C ALA A 19 4.98 -7.93 -23.29
N GLN A 20 4.47 -6.91 -22.59
CA GLN A 20 5.06 -5.59 -22.61
C GLN A 20 6.47 -5.65 -22.02
N SER A 21 7.49 -5.29 -22.80
CA SER A 21 8.87 -5.21 -22.31
C SER A 21 9.10 -3.84 -21.66
N PHE A 22 9.68 -3.83 -20.46
CA PHE A 22 10.04 -2.61 -19.75
C PHE A 22 10.89 -1.66 -20.60
N ALA A 23 11.90 -2.20 -21.29
CA ALA A 23 12.88 -1.42 -22.05
C ALA A 23 12.30 -0.73 -23.30
N ASP A 24 11.10 -1.12 -23.74
CA ASP A 24 10.44 -0.50 -24.92
C ASP A 24 9.95 0.93 -24.60
N TYR A 25 9.63 1.18 -23.33
CA TYR A 25 8.97 2.40 -22.87
C TYR A 25 9.74 3.14 -21.78
N PHE A 26 10.58 2.45 -21.00
CA PHE A 26 11.13 3.01 -19.77
C PHE A 26 12.66 2.94 -19.69
N ALA A 27 13.25 3.98 -19.10
CA ALA A 27 14.62 3.97 -18.61
C ALA A 27 14.66 3.35 -17.21
N ASP A 28 15.82 2.84 -16.79
CA ASP A 28 16.04 2.32 -15.42
C ASP A 28 16.20 3.46 -14.40
N LYS A 29 15.21 4.34 -14.33
CA LYS A 29 15.09 5.50 -13.44
C LYS A 29 13.64 5.59 -12.97
N THR A 30 13.40 6.35 -11.90
CA THR A 30 12.03 6.58 -11.41
C THR A 30 11.58 8.00 -11.74
N LEU A 31 10.42 8.14 -12.34
CA LEU A 31 9.63 9.37 -12.34
C LEU A 31 8.80 9.38 -11.04
N ARG A 32 9.23 10.19 -10.08
CA ARG A 32 8.44 10.50 -8.89
C ARG A 32 7.49 11.64 -9.21
N VAL A 33 6.22 11.49 -8.87
CA VAL A 33 5.17 12.49 -9.08
C VAL A 33 4.53 12.82 -7.74
N ASP A 34 4.64 14.09 -7.34
CA ASP A 34 4.03 14.63 -6.15
C ASP A 34 2.73 15.36 -6.55
N TYR A 35 1.63 15.04 -5.88
CA TYR A 35 0.33 15.66 -6.04
C TYR A 35 -0.15 16.27 -4.73
N ILE A 36 -1.02 17.26 -4.83
CA ILE A 36 -1.90 17.65 -3.72
C ILE A 36 -3.31 17.16 -4.03
N PHE A 37 -3.85 16.31 -3.16
CA PHE A 37 -5.28 16.00 -3.16
C PHE A 37 -5.98 17.04 -2.31
N THR A 38 -6.96 17.72 -2.90
CA THR A 38 -7.68 18.80 -2.25
C THR A 38 -9.17 18.53 -2.24
N GLY A 39 -9.87 19.05 -1.25
CA GLY A 39 -11.32 18.93 -1.23
C GLY A 39 -11.91 18.98 0.16
N ASN A 40 -13.18 18.59 0.20
CA ASN A 40 -14.04 18.43 1.37
C ASN A 40 -15.00 17.26 1.08
N ALA A 41 -15.95 16.97 1.97
CA ALA A 41 -16.88 15.85 1.81
C ALA A 41 -17.72 15.92 0.51
N ALA A 42 -17.97 17.12 -0.05
CA ALA A 42 -18.82 17.31 -1.22
C ALA A 42 -18.06 17.34 -2.56
N LYS A 43 -16.81 17.83 -2.58
CA LYS A 43 -16.01 17.98 -3.81
C LYS A 43 -14.54 17.70 -3.57
N GLN A 44 -13.92 16.97 -4.50
CA GLN A 44 -12.49 16.65 -4.49
C GLN A 44 -11.84 17.03 -5.82
N GLU A 45 -10.57 17.45 -5.77
CA GLU A 45 -9.74 17.83 -6.91
C GLU A 45 -8.30 17.35 -6.69
N ILE A 46 -7.57 17.15 -7.78
CA ILE A 46 -6.17 16.71 -7.76
C ILE A 46 -5.35 17.71 -8.57
N CYS A 47 -4.27 18.24 -7.99
CA CYS A 47 -3.32 19.06 -8.71
C CYS A 47 -1.89 18.50 -8.61
N LEU A 48 -1.08 18.76 -9.65
CA LEU A 48 0.32 18.37 -9.71
C LEU A 48 1.12 19.37 -8.88
N ASP A 49 1.89 18.87 -7.92
CA ASP A 49 2.81 19.67 -7.10
C ASP A 49 4.19 19.73 -7.77
N GLY A 50 4.75 18.56 -8.09
CA GLY A 50 6.09 18.49 -8.67
C GLY A 50 6.42 17.15 -9.32
N LEU A 51 7.41 17.21 -10.21
CA LEU A 51 8.01 16.05 -10.87
C LEU A 51 9.47 15.93 -10.44
N SER A 52 9.90 14.71 -10.13
CA SER A 52 11.29 14.42 -9.78
C SER A 52 11.80 13.17 -10.49
N CYS A 53 13.11 13.10 -10.72
CA CYS A 53 13.81 11.92 -11.23
C CYS A 53 14.67 11.31 -10.12
N LEU A 54 14.50 10.01 -9.84
CA LEU A 54 15.41 9.23 -8.99
C LEU A 54 16.36 8.39 -9.87
N PRO A 55 17.56 8.06 -9.39
CA PRO A 55 18.63 7.49 -10.23
C PRO A 55 18.39 6.04 -10.69
N SER A 56 17.48 5.30 -10.07
CA SER A 56 17.15 3.92 -10.41
C SER A 56 15.65 3.66 -10.35
N TRP A 57 15.17 2.62 -11.02
CA TRP A 57 13.83 2.06 -10.88
C TRP A 57 13.89 0.81 -9.99
N ALA A 58 13.21 0.87 -8.83
CA ALA A 58 13.13 -0.25 -7.89
C ALA A 58 11.90 -1.16 -8.16
N GLY A 59 10.88 -0.64 -8.83
CA GLY A 59 9.63 -1.36 -9.00
C GLY A 59 9.66 -2.51 -10.01
N ARG A 60 8.51 -3.18 -10.14
CA ARG A 60 8.31 -4.28 -11.10
C ARG A 60 8.69 -3.92 -12.55
N LYS A 61 9.15 -4.93 -13.30
CA LYS A 61 9.47 -4.85 -14.74
C LYS A 61 8.54 -5.72 -15.61
N HIS A 62 7.54 -6.32 -14.97
CA HIS A 62 6.51 -7.22 -15.48
C HIS A 62 5.14 -6.78 -14.95
N HIS A 63 4.05 -7.35 -15.46
CA HIS A 63 2.67 -6.94 -15.15
C HIS A 63 2.45 -5.41 -15.21
N LEU A 64 3.15 -4.73 -16.12
CA LEU A 64 3.25 -3.27 -16.14
C LEU A 64 1.87 -2.61 -16.35
N SER A 65 1.02 -3.18 -17.20
CA SER A 65 -0.32 -2.65 -17.51
C SER A 65 -1.45 -3.19 -16.61
N GLU A 66 -1.10 -3.91 -15.54
CA GLU A 66 -2.01 -4.62 -14.65
C GLU A 66 -1.98 -4.06 -13.22
N LEU A 67 -2.96 -4.46 -12.40
CA LEU A 67 -3.07 -4.07 -10.99
C LEU A 67 -3.22 -5.33 -10.13
N PRO A 68 -2.50 -5.45 -9.00
CA PRO A 68 -2.70 -6.56 -8.07
C PRO A 68 -4.02 -6.40 -7.30
N LEU A 69 -4.41 -5.16 -7.01
CA LEU A 69 -5.60 -4.78 -6.26
C LEU A 69 -6.19 -3.50 -6.86
N GLN A 70 -7.50 -3.28 -6.70
CA GLN A 70 -8.12 -2.09 -7.28
C GLN A 70 -7.72 -0.80 -6.55
N GLY A 71 -7.52 -0.84 -5.23
CA GLY A 71 -7.29 0.32 -4.37
C GLY A 71 -8.47 1.29 -4.34
N ASN A 72 -8.32 2.38 -3.58
CA ASN A 72 -9.23 3.52 -3.59
C ASN A 72 -8.78 4.64 -4.55
N GLY A 73 -7.58 4.54 -5.09
CA GLY A 73 -7.05 5.39 -6.16
C GLY A 73 -6.21 4.59 -7.14
N GLN A 74 -6.11 5.09 -8.37
CA GLN A 74 -5.38 4.45 -9.46
C GLN A 74 -4.59 5.48 -10.27
N ILE A 75 -3.41 5.08 -10.72
CA ILE A 75 -2.61 5.80 -11.71
C ILE A 75 -2.47 4.93 -12.94
N ILE A 76 -2.79 5.48 -14.10
CA ILE A 76 -2.61 4.87 -15.41
C ILE A 76 -1.69 5.77 -16.22
N MET A 77 -0.57 5.21 -16.66
CA MET A 77 0.37 5.86 -17.55
C MET A 77 0.19 5.31 -18.97
N ARG A 78 0.14 6.21 -19.95
CA ARG A 78 -0.04 5.89 -21.36
C ARG A 78 1.06 6.49 -22.21
N ASP A 79 1.49 5.76 -23.24
CA ASP A 79 2.35 6.35 -24.28
C ASP A 79 1.58 7.44 -25.01
N ALA A 80 2.11 8.67 -25.06
CA ALA A 80 1.37 9.80 -25.62
C ALA A 80 1.18 9.73 -27.14
N ALA A 81 2.00 8.94 -27.84
CA ALA A 81 1.92 8.84 -29.30
C ALA A 81 0.80 7.89 -29.77
N ASN A 82 0.51 6.82 -29.02
CA ASN A 82 -0.47 5.81 -29.42
C ASN A 82 -1.57 5.51 -28.38
N GLY A 83 -1.48 6.06 -27.17
CA GLY A 83 -2.48 5.89 -26.11
C GLY A 83 -2.47 4.53 -25.40
N SER A 84 -1.52 3.64 -25.72
CA SER A 84 -1.40 2.34 -25.07
C SER A 84 -1.09 2.49 -23.58
N VAL A 85 -1.71 1.67 -22.73
CA VAL A 85 -1.35 1.61 -21.31
C VAL A 85 0.06 1.03 -21.20
N ILE A 86 0.96 1.77 -20.59
CA ILE A 86 2.34 1.35 -20.40
C ILE A 86 2.70 1.10 -18.94
N TYR A 87 1.96 1.67 -17.98
CA TYR A 87 2.12 1.36 -16.57
C TYR A 87 0.81 1.59 -15.80
N LYS A 88 0.57 0.79 -14.75
CA LYS A 88 -0.49 1.01 -13.77
C LYS A 88 0.00 0.82 -12.34
N THR A 89 -0.56 1.57 -11.41
CA THR A 89 -0.48 1.28 -9.97
C THR A 89 -1.75 1.74 -9.28
N SER A 90 -2.03 1.21 -8.09
CA SER A 90 -3.19 1.54 -7.27
C SER A 90 -2.76 1.80 -5.83
N PHE A 91 -3.61 2.50 -5.08
CA PHE A 91 -3.28 2.96 -3.73
C PHE A 91 -4.56 3.28 -2.94
N SER A 92 -4.39 3.59 -1.66
CA SER A 92 -5.33 4.34 -0.83
C SER A 92 -4.59 5.53 -0.22
N SER A 93 -5.30 6.49 0.38
CA SER A 93 -4.65 7.71 0.90
C SER A 93 -5.27 8.19 2.22
N LEU A 94 -4.46 8.84 3.05
CA LEU A 94 -4.91 9.51 4.28
C LEU A 94 -5.96 10.60 3.98
N PHE A 95 -5.90 11.20 2.79
CA PHE A 95 -6.93 12.12 2.31
C PHE A 95 -8.30 11.46 2.21
N GLN A 96 -8.37 10.22 1.70
CA GLN A 96 -9.66 9.53 1.53
C GLN A 96 -10.28 9.11 2.86
N GLU A 97 -9.47 8.79 3.88
CA GLU A 97 -9.96 8.62 5.25
C GLU A 97 -10.46 9.94 5.83
N TRP A 98 -9.70 11.03 5.64
CA TRP A 98 -10.10 12.36 6.12
C TRP A 98 -11.47 12.80 5.58
N LEU A 99 -11.80 12.45 4.33
CA LEU A 99 -13.08 12.80 3.69
C LEU A 99 -14.30 12.27 4.44
N GLU A 100 -14.15 11.20 5.21
CA GLU A 100 -15.24 10.58 5.97
C GLU A 100 -15.37 11.19 7.39
N THR A 101 -14.52 12.13 7.76
CA THR A 101 -14.55 12.83 9.06
C THR A 101 -15.52 13.99 9.09
N ASP A 102 -15.94 14.42 10.29
CA ASP A 102 -16.77 15.62 10.46
C ASP A 102 -16.06 16.91 10.03
N GLU A 103 -14.72 16.96 10.11
CA GLU A 103 -13.94 18.12 9.66
C GLU A 103 -14.13 18.36 8.16
N ALA A 104 -14.15 17.29 7.35
CA ALA A 104 -14.35 17.39 5.90
C ALA A 104 -15.73 17.93 5.51
N LYS A 105 -16.73 17.92 6.41
CA LYS A 105 -18.03 18.57 6.17
C LYS A 105 -17.97 20.09 6.34
N ALA A 106 -16.95 20.60 7.03
CA ALA A 106 -16.85 22.01 7.43
C ALA A 106 -15.73 22.79 6.73
N VAL A 107 -14.65 22.13 6.30
CA VAL A 107 -13.47 22.80 5.72
C VAL A 107 -12.91 22.06 4.52
N THR A 108 -12.29 22.83 3.62
CA THR A 108 -11.53 22.29 2.48
C THR A 108 -10.05 22.23 2.84
N LYS A 109 -9.40 21.07 2.66
CA LYS A 109 -7.97 20.86 2.97
C LYS A 109 -7.22 20.31 1.75
N GLY A 110 -5.89 20.38 1.82
CA GLY A 110 -4.96 19.77 0.86
C GLY A 110 -4.03 18.78 1.56
N PHE A 111 -3.72 17.69 0.89
CA PHE A 111 -2.88 16.60 1.39
C PHE A 111 -1.80 16.23 0.36
N GLU A 112 -0.56 16.13 0.82
CA GLU A 112 0.56 15.66 0.01
C GLU A 112 0.41 14.16 -0.31
N ASN A 113 0.60 13.78 -1.57
CA ASN A 113 0.58 12.40 -2.02
C ASN A 113 1.68 12.19 -3.07
N THR A 114 2.51 11.17 -2.91
CA THR A 114 3.66 10.91 -3.78
C THR A 114 3.55 9.51 -4.37
N PHE A 115 3.84 9.39 -5.66
CA PHE A 115 3.82 8.11 -6.37
C PHE A 115 5.08 7.93 -7.21
N LEU A 116 5.51 6.67 -7.34
CA LEU A 116 6.67 6.29 -8.12
C LEU A 116 6.23 5.58 -9.39
N LEU A 117 6.68 6.08 -10.53
CA LEU A 117 6.41 5.53 -11.86
C LEU A 117 7.75 5.24 -12.55
N PRO A 118 7.83 4.24 -13.44
CA PRO A 118 9.03 4.03 -14.23
C PRO A 118 9.24 5.22 -15.18
N TYR A 119 10.49 5.71 -15.28
CA TYR A 119 10.78 6.93 -16.04
C TYR A 119 10.62 6.68 -17.55
N PRO A 120 9.77 7.42 -18.26
CA PRO A 120 9.49 7.12 -19.66
C PRO A 120 10.62 7.59 -20.60
N LEU A 121 10.80 6.88 -21.71
CA LEU A 121 11.74 7.26 -22.77
C LEU A 121 11.18 8.31 -23.72
N ARG A 122 9.85 8.48 -23.74
CA ARG A 122 9.07 9.34 -24.63
C ARG A 122 7.95 10.03 -23.84
N PRO A 123 7.31 11.09 -24.35
CA PRO A 123 6.20 11.73 -23.66
C PRO A 123 5.09 10.73 -23.28
N ALA A 124 4.57 10.88 -22.07
CA ALA A 124 3.54 9.99 -21.54
C ALA A 124 2.40 10.78 -20.89
N GLU A 125 1.15 10.35 -21.11
CA GLU A 125 -0.02 10.86 -20.38
C GLU A 125 -0.16 10.06 -19.08
N ILE A 126 -0.29 10.75 -17.96
CA ILE A 126 -0.55 10.18 -16.65
C ILE A 126 -1.96 10.60 -16.24
N GLU A 127 -2.80 9.62 -15.98
CA GLU A 127 -4.15 9.79 -15.43
C GLU A 127 -4.18 9.26 -14.01
N ILE A 128 -4.49 10.12 -13.04
CA ILE A 128 -4.72 9.75 -11.64
C ILE A 128 -6.20 9.88 -11.32
N THR A 129 -6.77 8.87 -10.68
CA THR A 129 -8.21 8.78 -10.37
C THR A 129 -8.41 8.36 -8.93
N LEU A 130 -9.30 9.05 -8.22
CA LEU A 130 -9.78 8.69 -6.88
C LEU A 130 -11.20 8.15 -6.97
N LEU A 131 -11.47 7.06 -6.24
CA LEU A 131 -12.76 6.37 -6.21
C LEU A 131 -13.45 6.56 -4.85
N ASP A 132 -14.78 6.61 -4.85
CA ASP A 132 -15.57 6.50 -3.62
C ASP A 132 -15.71 5.02 -3.19
N PRO A 133 -16.23 4.75 -1.97
CA PRO A 133 -16.52 3.38 -1.55
C PRO A 133 -17.52 2.62 -2.43
N ARG A 134 -18.28 3.33 -3.28
CA ARG A 134 -19.19 2.77 -4.29
C ARG A 134 -18.53 2.57 -5.66
N ARG A 135 -17.21 2.80 -5.76
CA ARG A 135 -16.37 2.66 -6.96
C ARG A 135 -16.67 3.69 -8.06
N ASN A 136 -17.38 4.78 -7.75
CA ASN A 136 -17.52 5.92 -8.65
C ASN A 136 -16.29 6.81 -8.60
N VAL A 137 -15.98 7.48 -9.71
CA VAL A 137 -14.90 8.47 -9.77
C VAL A 137 -15.29 9.71 -8.95
N ARG A 138 -14.55 9.97 -7.86
CA ARG A 138 -14.64 11.21 -7.05
C ARG A 138 -13.89 12.36 -7.70
N ALA A 139 -12.67 12.09 -8.13
CA ALA A 139 -11.80 13.06 -8.79
C ALA A 139 -10.90 12.35 -9.80
N SER A 140 -10.55 13.05 -10.87
CA SER A 140 -9.55 12.58 -11.83
C SER A 140 -8.78 13.76 -12.38
N MET A 141 -7.51 13.54 -12.70
CA MET A 141 -6.66 14.52 -13.35
C MET A 141 -5.75 13.83 -14.36
N LYS A 142 -5.56 14.47 -15.51
CA LYS A 142 -4.64 14.06 -16.56
C LYS A 142 -3.57 15.12 -16.77
N HIS A 143 -2.33 14.70 -16.92
CA HIS A 143 -1.24 15.56 -17.36
C HIS A 143 -0.26 14.79 -18.25
N THR A 144 0.50 15.50 -19.07
CA THR A 144 1.52 14.91 -19.94
C THR A 144 2.90 15.25 -19.39
N VAL A 145 3.75 14.24 -19.23
CA VAL A 145 5.15 14.40 -18.85
C VAL A 145 6.01 14.21 -20.08
N SER A 146 6.83 15.22 -20.39
CA SER A 146 7.89 15.11 -21.39
C SER A 146 9.20 14.74 -20.67
N PRO A 147 9.88 13.64 -21.01
CA PRO A 147 11.03 13.14 -20.24
C PRO A 147 12.27 14.04 -20.29
N ASP A 148 12.28 15.02 -21.19
CA ASP A 148 13.29 16.06 -21.37
C ASP A 148 12.91 17.41 -20.74
N ASP A 149 11.78 17.49 -20.01
CA ASP A 149 11.42 18.69 -19.26
C ASP A 149 12.48 19.03 -18.20
N ILE A 150 13.08 20.20 -18.35
CA ILE A 150 14.16 20.71 -17.51
C ILE A 150 13.73 20.97 -16.06
N LEU A 151 12.42 21.06 -15.80
CA LEU A 151 11.87 21.27 -14.45
C LEU A 151 11.67 19.96 -13.68
N ILE A 152 11.93 18.79 -14.29
CA ILE A 152 11.95 17.51 -13.57
C ILE A 152 13.17 17.52 -12.63
N HIS A 153 12.90 17.68 -11.34
CA HIS A 153 13.93 17.84 -10.31
C HIS A 153 14.74 16.54 -10.14
N GLN A 154 16.04 16.61 -10.40
CA GLN A 154 16.95 15.48 -10.14
C GLN A 154 17.18 15.33 -8.63
N LYS A 155 16.80 14.18 -8.06
CA LYS A 155 16.96 13.88 -6.63
C LYS A 155 17.78 12.59 -6.44
N GLY A 156 18.38 12.44 -5.26
CA GLY A 156 19.09 11.21 -4.89
C GLY A 156 20.46 11.02 -5.55
N THR A 157 21.08 12.09 -6.04
CA THR A 157 22.43 12.06 -6.64
C THR A 157 23.54 12.50 -5.66
N ALA A 158 23.16 13.13 -4.55
CA ALA A 158 24.05 13.60 -3.49
C ALA A 158 23.30 13.61 -2.16
N HIS A 159 24.03 13.64 -1.04
CA HIS A 159 23.48 13.69 0.32
C HIS A 159 22.43 12.60 0.61
N ILE A 160 22.63 11.40 0.04
CA ILE A 160 21.77 10.23 0.30
C ILE A 160 21.80 9.94 1.80
N THR A 161 20.62 9.81 2.40
CA THR A 161 20.46 9.54 3.83
C THR A 161 21.27 8.31 4.24
N PRO A 162 22.01 8.35 5.37
CA PRO A 162 22.73 7.18 5.87
C PRO A 162 21.78 5.99 6.02
N HIS A 163 22.20 4.82 5.56
CA HIS A 163 21.35 3.63 5.56
C HIS A 163 22.19 2.35 5.64
N LYS A 164 21.54 1.26 6.03
CA LYS A 164 22.13 -0.08 6.03
C LYS A 164 21.10 -1.12 5.61
N TYR A 165 21.53 -2.11 4.84
CA TYR A 165 20.69 -3.26 4.53
C TYR A 165 20.62 -4.21 5.75
N LEU A 166 19.41 -4.56 6.16
CA LEU A 166 19.13 -5.61 7.14
C LEU A 166 18.94 -6.97 6.46
N LEU A 167 18.44 -6.94 5.22
CA LEU A 167 18.29 -8.09 4.33
C LEU A 167 18.55 -7.61 2.90
N GLN A 168 19.38 -8.33 2.15
CA GLN A 168 19.59 -8.09 0.72
C GLN A 168 19.61 -9.43 0.00
N SER A 169 18.44 -9.89 -0.44
CA SER A 169 18.27 -11.20 -1.05
C SER A 169 18.69 -11.21 -2.53
N GLY A 170 18.64 -10.06 -3.21
CA GLY A 170 18.95 -9.96 -4.62
C GLY A 170 18.94 -8.53 -5.14
N ASN A 171 18.99 -8.40 -6.48
CA ASN A 171 18.85 -7.09 -7.12
C ASN A 171 17.39 -6.61 -7.06
N THR A 172 17.22 -5.29 -7.18
CA THR A 172 15.92 -4.59 -7.11
C THR A 172 14.94 -5.06 -8.20
N ALA A 173 15.43 -5.63 -9.30
CA ALA A 173 14.57 -6.14 -10.37
C ALA A 173 13.91 -7.50 -10.05
N LYS A 174 14.29 -8.17 -8.96
CA LYS A 174 13.78 -9.50 -8.57
C LYS A 174 13.31 -9.57 -7.12
N CYS A 175 13.48 -8.50 -6.37
CA CYS A 175 13.15 -8.43 -4.96
C CYS A 175 12.34 -7.17 -4.69
N ILE A 176 11.37 -7.30 -3.81
CA ILE A 176 10.58 -6.21 -3.26
C ILE A 176 11.47 -5.41 -2.33
N ASP A 177 11.67 -4.13 -2.61
CA ASP A 177 12.50 -3.24 -1.79
C ASP A 177 11.64 -2.52 -0.73
N VAL A 178 11.84 -2.86 0.55
CA VAL A 178 11.15 -2.21 1.68
C VAL A 178 12.14 -1.33 2.46
N ALA A 179 11.80 -0.05 2.59
CA ALA A 179 12.56 0.90 3.39
C ALA A 179 11.93 1.09 4.76
N ILE A 180 12.75 0.99 5.81
CA ILE A 180 12.39 1.29 7.20
C ILE A 180 13.01 2.65 7.55
N LEU A 181 12.23 3.66 7.91
CA LEU A 181 12.72 5.00 8.27
C LEU A 181 12.62 5.29 9.76
N ALA A 182 13.54 6.14 10.24
CA ALA A 182 13.58 6.64 11.60
C ALA A 182 12.73 7.92 11.74
N GLU A 183 11.76 7.92 12.67
CA GLU A 183 10.96 9.09 13.04
C GLU A 183 11.08 9.36 14.55
N GLY A 184 11.45 10.59 14.92
CA GLY A 184 11.67 10.97 16.32
C GLY A 184 12.96 10.41 16.93
N TYR A 185 13.93 9.95 16.11
CA TYR A 185 15.26 9.57 16.58
C TYR A 185 16.28 10.66 16.25
N THR A 186 17.01 11.16 17.23
CA THR A 186 18.15 12.07 17.01
C THR A 186 19.35 11.31 16.43
N PRO A 187 20.39 12.00 15.92
CA PRO A 187 21.60 11.33 15.44
C PRO A 187 22.24 10.36 16.45
N GLU A 188 22.16 10.69 17.75
CA GLU A 188 22.70 9.88 18.85
C GLU A 188 21.88 8.60 19.12
N GLU A 189 20.62 8.59 18.71
CA GLU A 189 19.67 7.47 18.92
C GLU A 189 19.62 6.52 17.73
N MET A 190 20.37 6.78 16.64
CA MET A 190 20.40 5.90 15.47
C MET A 190 20.83 4.46 15.75
N PRO A 191 21.71 4.16 16.73
CA PRO A 191 21.94 2.77 17.16
C PRO A 191 20.65 2.08 17.64
N VAL A 192 19.78 2.78 18.37
CA VAL A 192 18.49 2.26 18.86
C VAL A 192 17.53 2.03 17.68
N PHE A 193 17.36 3.02 16.80
CA PHE A 193 16.55 2.88 15.59
C PHE A 193 16.92 1.62 14.79
N TYR A 194 18.22 1.37 14.67
CA TYR A 194 18.72 0.23 13.93
C TYR A 194 18.44 -1.13 14.58
N GLU A 195 18.32 -1.18 15.91
CA GLU A 195 17.84 -2.35 16.65
C GLU A 195 16.33 -2.53 16.43
N ASP A 196 15.56 -1.43 16.51
CA ASP A 196 14.12 -1.44 16.25
C ASP A 196 13.79 -1.89 14.82
N ALA A 197 14.56 -1.44 13.83
CA ALA A 197 14.42 -1.87 12.44
C ALA A 197 14.73 -3.37 12.28
N ALA A 198 15.70 -3.90 13.03
CA ALA A 198 15.98 -5.33 13.05
C ALA A 198 14.82 -6.13 13.69
N ILE A 199 14.22 -5.61 14.77
CA ILE A 199 13.03 -6.17 15.42
C ILE A 199 11.84 -6.20 14.46
N ALA A 200 11.59 -5.12 13.70
CA ALA A 200 10.55 -5.08 12.67
C ALA A 200 10.79 -6.13 11.58
N CYS A 201 12.01 -6.21 11.05
CA CYS A 201 12.43 -7.18 10.04
C CYS A 201 12.24 -8.63 10.54
N GLU A 202 12.68 -8.93 11.76
CA GLU A 202 12.46 -10.22 12.40
C GLU A 202 10.97 -10.54 12.54
N SER A 203 10.17 -9.58 13.01
CA SER A 203 8.73 -9.77 13.21
C SER A 203 8.02 -10.07 11.88
N LEU A 204 8.31 -9.31 10.82
CA LEU A 204 7.73 -9.52 9.51
C LEU A 204 8.01 -10.94 8.99
N PHE A 205 9.27 -11.36 9.02
CA PHE A 205 9.68 -12.68 8.52
C PHE A 205 9.42 -13.84 9.50
N ALA A 206 8.82 -13.57 10.66
CA ALA A 206 8.27 -14.61 11.54
C ALA A 206 6.87 -15.08 11.10
N HIS A 207 6.20 -14.32 10.22
CA HIS A 207 4.84 -14.61 9.77
C HIS A 207 4.82 -15.18 8.35
N GLU A 208 4.00 -16.19 8.08
CA GLU A 208 3.72 -16.63 6.70
C GLU A 208 2.76 -15.64 6.00
N PRO A 209 2.90 -15.42 4.68
CA PRO A 209 3.86 -16.06 3.76
C PRO A 209 5.22 -15.37 3.70
N PHE A 210 5.42 -14.23 4.39
CA PHE A 210 6.70 -13.51 4.36
C PHE A 210 7.89 -14.41 4.74
N ARG A 211 7.72 -15.29 5.73
CA ARG A 211 8.75 -16.24 6.16
C ARG A 211 9.22 -17.14 5.02
N SER A 212 8.32 -17.85 4.35
CA SER A 212 8.67 -18.74 3.24
C SER A 212 9.10 -17.98 1.97
N MET A 213 8.62 -16.75 1.79
CA MET A 213 8.95 -15.89 0.65
C MET A 213 10.06 -14.88 0.94
N LYS A 214 10.81 -15.01 2.05
CA LYS A 214 11.83 -14.04 2.48
C LYS A 214 12.86 -13.68 1.40
N LYS A 215 13.21 -14.64 0.53
CA LYS A 215 14.12 -14.46 -0.60
C LYS A 215 13.66 -13.42 -1.65
N HIS A 216 12.37 -13.05 -1.62
CA HIS A 216 11.78 -12.06 -2.52
C HIS A 216 11.89 -10.63 -1.98
N PHE A 217 12.60 -10.39 -0.88
CA PHE A 217 12.66 -9.07 -0.25
C PHE A 217 14.09 -8.57 -0.03
N ASN A 218 14.24 -7.27 -0.17
CA ASN A 218 15.33 -6.48 0.39
C ASN A 218 14.76 -5.55 1.47
N ILE A 219 15.43 -5.44 2.61
CA ILE A 219 15.05 -4.54 3.70
C ILE A 219 16.21 -3.59 3.98
N VAL A 220 15.98 -2.29 3.82
CA VAL A 220 16.95 -1.22 4.09
C VAL A 220 16.47 -0.35 5.24
N ALA A 221 17.28 -0.19 6.27
CA ALA A 221 17.03 0.75 7.37
C ALA A 221 17.70 2.09 7.06
N VAL A 222 16.92 3.17 7.06
CA VAL A 222 17.30 4.52 6.63
C VAL A 222 17.26 5.46 7.83
N ALA A 223 18.43 5.92 8.25
CA ALA A 223 18.64 6.75 9.44
C ALA A 223 18.35 8.23 9.13
N SER A 224 17.07 8.58 9.03
CA SER A 224 16.56 9.94 8.86
C SER A 224 16.54 10.70 10.21
N PRO A 225 17.46 11.65 10.45
CA PRO A 225 17.58 12.29 11.75
C PRO A 225 16.43 13.24 12.05
N SER A 226 15.94 13.21 13.28
CA SER A 226 15.04 14.19 13.88
C SER A 226 15.81 15.17 14.76
N GLU A 227 15.30 16.40 14.92
CA GLU A 227 15.90 17.37 15.85
C GLU A 227 15.55 17.04 17.31
N ASP A 228 14.29 16.65 17.55
CA ASP A 228 13.79 16.25 18.87
C ASP A 228 13.62 14.72 18.94
N SER A 229 13.90 14.14 20.12
CA SER A 229 13.57 12.75 20.44
C SER A 229 12.08 12.59 20.75
N GLY A 230 11.44 11.55 20.23
CA GLY A 230 10.00 11.28 20.33
C GLY A 230 9.16 11.93 19.21
N VAL A 231 7.84 11.80 19.29
CA VAL A 231 6.88 12.34 18.31
C VAL A 231 5.85 13.28 18.95
N SER A 232 5.13 14.04 18.13
CA SER A 232 4.18 15.05 18.63
C SER A 232 2.91 14.40 19.21
N VAL A 233 2.40 14.95 20.31
CA VAL A 233 1.16 14.52 20.98
C VAL A 233 0.23 15.73 21.15
N PRO A 234 -0.57 16.09 20.12
CA PRO A 234 -1.35 17.33 20.10
C PRO A 234 -2.35 17.48 21.24
N ARG A 235 -3.00 16.39 21.68
CA ARG A 235 -3.95 16.39 22.81
C ARG A 235 -3.30 16.81 24.15
N LEU A 236 -1.98 16.69 24.27
CA LEU A 236 -1.20 17.14 25.44
C LEU A 236 -0.54 18.51 25.21
N GLY A 237 -0.71 19.11 24.03
CA GLY A 237 -0.04 20.36 23.65
C GLY A 237 1.43 20.17 23.26
N GLU A 238 1.88 18.94 23.06
CA GLU A 238 3.28 18.62 22.77
C GLU A 238 3.54 18.58 21.26
N TRP A 239 4.44 19.45 20.79
CA TRP A 239 4.83 19.54 19.39
C TRP A 239 6.35 19.46 19.26
N LYS A 240 6.82 18.46 18.52
CA LYS A 240 8.25 18.15 18.31
C LYS A 240 8.65 18.38 16.85
N ARG A 241 9.91 18.74 16.64
CA ARG A 241 10.53 18.90 15.31
C ARG A 241 11.21 17.59 14.92
N THR A 242 10.49 16.77 14.17
CA THR A 242 10.93 15.43 13.74
C THR A 242 11.07 15.33 12.23
N ALA A 243 11.76 14.29 11.75
CA ALA A 243 12.06 14.06 10.34
C ALA A 243 10.81 14.15 9.44
N PHE A 244 9.69 13.60 9.90
CA PHE A 244 8.43 13.57 9.13
C PHE A 244 7.29 14.31 9.83
N SER A 245 7.53 15.00 10.94
CA SER A 245 6.50 15.74 11.68
C SER A 245 5.26 14.89 11.98
N SER A 246 5.47 13.62 12.34
CA SER A 246 4.36 12.74 12.71
C SER A 246 3.70 13.20 14.00
N HIS A 247 2.41 12.90 14.13
CA HIS A 247 1.66 13.26 15.32
C HIS A 247 0.54 12.26 15.63
N PHE A 248 0.29 12.06 16.91
CA PHE A 248 -0.91 11.39 17.42
C PHE A 248 -2.17 12.25 17.20
N SER A 249 -3.33 11.75 17.63
CA SER A 249 -4.60 12.48 17.53
C SER A 249 -4.99 12.85 16.10
N THR A 250 -4.57 12.06 15.11
CA THR A 250 -4.98 12.25 13.71
C THR A 250 -6.50 12.11 13.63
N PHE A 251 -7.16 13.10 13.00
CA PHE A 251 -8.62 13.21 12.95
C PHE A 251 -9.31 13.18 14.32
N TYR A 252 -8.62 13.66 15.36
CA TYR A 252 -9.06 13.62 16.76
C TYR A 252 -9.22 12.19 17.33
N SER A 253 -8.64 11.18 16.68
CA SER A 253 -8.51 9.83 17.23
C SER A 253 -7.18 9.70 17.97
N ASP A 254 -7.22 9.64 19.30
CA ASP A 254 -6.05 9.79 20.19
C ASP A 254 -4.85 8.91 19.82
N ARG A 255 -5.11 7.65 19.48
CA ARG A 255 -4.07 6.64 19.17
C ARG A 255 -3.67 6.62 17.70
N TYR A 256 -4.31 7.43 16.86
CA TYR A 256 -4.02 7.45 15.43
C TYR A 256 -2.80 8.34 15.14
N LEU A 257 -1.65 7.67 14.94
CA LEU A 257 -0.36 8.28 14.66
C LEU A 257 -0.11 8.25 13.14
N THR A 258 -0.07 9.42 12.51
CA THR A 258 0.15 9.56 11.06
C THR A 258 1.13 10.69 10.76
N THR A 259 1.50 10.85 9.49
CA THR A 259 2.12 12.08 8.99
C THR A 259 1.50 12.48 7.66
N SER A 260 1.20 13.78 7.50
CA SER A 260 0.76 14.34 6.21
C SER A 260 1.92 14.91 5.39
N ARG A 261 3.16 14.79 5.86
CA ARG A 261 4.39 15.28 5.19
C ARG A 261 4.99 14.23 4.27
N VAL A 262 4.18 13.76 3.33
CA VAL A 262 4.56 12.65 2.43
C VAL A 262 5.80 13.01 1.62
N LYS A 263 5.96 14.26 1.18
CA LYS A 263 7.14 14.65 0.39
C LYS A 263 8.44 14.51 1.18
N SER A 264 8.45 14.75 2.49
CA SER A 264 9.67 14.62 3.31
C SER A 264 10.07 13.16 3.51
N ILE A 265 9.11 12.24 3.62
CA ILE A 265 9.37 10.79 3.63
C ILE A 265 10.11 10.39 2.35
N HIS A 266 9.55 10.73 1.19
CA HIS A 266 10.13 10.34 -0.09
C HIS A 266 11.43 11.09 -0.42
N ASP A 267 11.64 12.29 0.13
CA ASP A 267 12.91 13.01 0.03
C ASP A 267 14.02 12.32 0.83
N ALA A 268 13.71 11.84 2.04
CA ALA A 268 14.66 11.07 2.85
C ALA A 268 15.08 9.74 2.20
N LEU A 269 14.24 9.18 1.32
CA LEU A 269 14.51 7.95 0.57
C LEU A 269 15.19 8.18 -0.79
N ALA A 270 15.31 9.43 -1.25
CA ALA A 270 15.81 9.69 -2.59
C ALA A 270 17.25 9.18 -2.78
N GLY A 271 17.44 8.28 -3.75
CA GLY A 271 18.73 7.64 -4.05
C GLY A 271 18.92 6.25 -3.44
N ILE A 272 18.00 5.82 -2.57
CA ILE A 272 17.91 4.45 -2.05
C ILE A 272 16.80 3.74 -2.83
N PRO A 273 16.97 2.51 -3.33
CA PRO A 273 15.86 1.76 -3.92
C PRO A 273 14.77 1.43 -2.88
N TYR A 274 13.51 1.71 -3.21
CA TYR A 274 12.35 1.37 -2.38
C TYR A 274 11.07 1.28 -3.22
N GLU A 275 10.15 0.45 -2.75
CA GLU A 275 8.78 0.31 -3.24
C GLU A 275 7.76 0.49 -2.10
N HIS A 276 8.10 0.01 -0.90
CA HIS A 276 7.24 0.08 0.28
C HIS A 276 7.96 0.70 1.47
N ILE A 277 7.18 1.32 2.36
CA ILE A 277 7.69 2.18 3.42
C ILE A 277 7.13 1.74 4.78
N ILE A 278 8.02 1.51 5.74
CA ILE A 278 7.72 1.36 7.16
C ILE A 278 8.41 2.50 7.90
N ILE A 279 7.71 3.23 8.75
CA ILE A 279 8.24 4.32 9.55
C ILE A 279 8.12 3.89 11.02
N LEU A 280 9.24 3.94 11.74
CA LEU A 280 9.30 3.61 13.15
C LEU A 280 9.36 4.90 13.95
N ALA A 281 8.40 5.10 14.85
CA ALA A 281 8.35 6.24 15.75
C ALA A 281 9.00 5.89 17.11
N ASN A 282 9.96 6.71 17.54
CA ASN A 282 10.69 6.57 18.81
C ASN A 282 9.79 6.91 20.02
N THR A 283 8.85 6.03 20.39
CA THR A 283 7.98 6.24 21.54
C THR A 283 7.39 4.93 22.06
N GLU A 284 7.02 4.93 23.34
CA GLU A 284 6.33 3.83 24.02
C GLU A 284 4.81 3.92 23.94
N GLU A 285 4.24 5.07 23.53
CA GLU A 285 2.79 5.24 23.43
C GLU A 285 2.20 4.33 22.35
N TYR A 286 1.02 3.72 22.59
CA TYR A 286 0.39 2.88 21.57
C TYR A 286 -0.20 3.73 20.43
N GLY A 287 0.27 3.49 19.20
CA GLY A 287 -0.37 4.02 18.01
C GLY A 287 0.30 3.59 16.71
N GLY A 288 -0.37 3.93 15.62
CA GLY A 288 0.13 3.66 14.27
C GLY A 288 -0.98 3.72 13.24
N GLY A 289 -0.63 3.35 12.03
CA GLY A 289 -1.53 3.19 10.90
C GLY A 289 -0.79 2.67 9.67
N GLY A 290 -1.53 1.98 8.80
CA GLY A 290 -1.06 1.50 7.52
C GLY A 290 -2.08 1.78 6.44
N ILE A 291 -1.65 2.39 5.34
CA ILE A 291 -2.53 2.70 4.20
C ILE A 291 -1.92 2.12 2.93
N TYR A 292 -2.73 1.39 2.16
CA TYR A 292 -2.30 0.65 0.97
C TYR A 292 -1.49 1.51 -0.02
N ASN A 293 -0.26 1.10 -0.32
CA ASN A 293 0.71 1.80 -1.17
C ASN A 293 0.95 3.28 -0.80
N SER A 294 0.76 3.62 0.49
CA SER A 294 1.23 4.86 1.10
C SER A 294 2.42 4.55 2.00
N TYR A 295 2.18 4.24 3.28
CA TYR A 295 3.22 3.83 4.23
C TYR A 295 2.57 3.10 5.42
N THR A 296 3.39 2.36 6.17
CA THR A 296 3.14 1.97 7.56
C THR A 296 3.85 2.94 8.49
N LEU A 297 3.20 3.40 9.56
CA LEU A 297 3.80 4.14 10.65
C LEU A 297 3.39 3.49 11.97
N THR A 298 4.34 3.16 12.84
CA THR A 298 4.03 2.54 14.13
C THR A 298 5.08 2.89 15.19
N THR A 299 4.69 2.80 16.45
CA THR A 299 5.55 3.06 17.61
C THR A 299 6.49 1.88 17.87
N ALA A 300 7.78 2.15 18.00
CA ALA A 300 8.81 1.12 18.08
C ALA A 300 8.96 0.49 19.48
N HIS A 301 8.60 1.21 20.55
CA HIS A 301 8.90 0.79 21.93
C HIS A 301 7.67 0.38 22.73
N HIS A 302 6.48 0.44 22.14
CA HIS A 302 5.29 -0.13 22.77
C HIS A 302 5.40 -1.68 22.84
N PRO A 303 4.97 -2.36 23.92
CA PRO A 303 5.08 -3.81 24.06
C PRO A 303 4.47 -4.65 22.93
N MET A 304 3.48 -4.10 22.23
CA MET A 304 2.82 -4.72 21.06
C MET A 304 3.42 -4.32 19.71
N PHE A 305 4.60 -3.67 19.66
CA PHE A 305 5.24 -3.25 18.41
C PHE A 305 5.33 -4.38 17.38
N ARG A 306 5.81 -5.56 17.80
CA ARG A 306 6.01 -6.72 16.90
C ARG A 306 4.73 -7.13 16.14
N PRO A 307 3.60 -7.41 16.80
CA PRO A 307 2.36 -7.70 16.08
C PRO A 307 1.79 -6.51 15.32
N VAL A 308 1.88 -5.28 15.88
CA VAL A 308 1.29 -4.08 15.27
C VAL A 308 1.99 -3.74 13.95
N VAL A 309 3.33 -3.70 13.89
CA VAL A 309 4.04 -3.39 12.64
C VAL A 309 3.67 -4.35 11.50
N VAL A 310 3.39 -5.61 11.83
CA VAL A 310 2.96 -6.63 10.85
C VAL A 310 1.51 -6.44 10.45
N HIS A 311 0.63 -6.07 11.39
CA HIS A 311 -0.76 -5.69 11.08
C HIS A 311 -0.81 -4.50 10.12
N GLU A 312 -0.10 -3.41 10.45
CA GLU A 312 -0.07 -2.22 9.59
C GLU A 312 0.54 -2.48 8.22
N PHE A 313 1.54 -3.37 8.14
CA PHE A 313 2.11 -3.79 6.86
C PHE A 313 1.13 -4.67 6.05
N GLY A 314 0.20 -5.36 6.72
CA GLY A 314 -0.95 -6.02 6.08
C GLY A 314 -1.81 -5.02 5.29
N HIS A 315 -2.00 -3.81 5.79
CA HIS A 315 -2.67 -2.74 5.06
C HIS A 315 -1.77 -2.14 3.97
N SER A 316 -0.59 -1.64 4.34
CA SER A 316 0.23 -0.81 3.44
C SER A 316 0.82 -1.59 2.27
N PHE A 317 1.20 -2.85 2.47
CA PHE A 317 1.71 -3.75 1.44
C PHE A 317 0.61 -4.67 0.90
N GLY A 318 -0.11 -5.35 1.79
CA GLY A 318 -1.06 -6.40 1.42
C GLY A 318 -2.41 -5.88 0.91
N GLY A 319 -2.74 -4.60 1.15
CA GLY A 319 -4.06 -4.03 0.83
C GLY A 319 -5.20 -4.78 1.52
N LEU A 320 -4.94 -5.32 2.71
CA LEU A 320 -5.93 -6.01 3.54
C LEU A 320 -6.77 -4.98 4.30
N ALA A 321 -8.04 -5.31 4.54
CA ALA A 321 -8.91 -4.55 5.44
C ALA A 321 -8.77 -5.05 6.88
N ASP A 322 -9.22 -4.23 7.82
CA ASP A 322 -9.45 -4.66 9.19
C ASP A 322 -10.58 -5.70 9.28
N GLU A 323 -10.33 -6.74 10.08
CA GLU A 323 -11.29 -7.81 10.37
C GLU A 323 -11.99 -7.62 11.73
N TYR A 324 -11.60 -6.61 12.51
CA TYR A 324 -12.31 -6.24 13.72
C TYR A 324 -13.55 -5.40 13.44
N PHE A 325 -14.42 -5.36 14.44
CA PHE A 325 -15.65 -4.59 14.46
C PHE A 325 -15.91 -4.16 15.89
N TYR A 326 -16.50 -2.99 16.05
CA TYR A 326 -16.94 -2.48 17.33
C TYR A 326 -18.39 -2.00 17.21
N ASP A 327 -19.16 -2.13 18.28
CA ASP A 327 -20.50 -1.56 18.30
C ASP A 327 -20.38 -0.01 18.29
N ASN A 328 -21.00 0.64 17.31
CA ASN A 328 -20.97 2.10 17.09
C ASN A 328 -19.58 2.68 16.75
N ASP A 329 -18.80 1.98 15.91
CA ASP A 329 -17.55 2.53 15.36
C ASP A 329 -17.84 3.75 14.45
N VAL A 330 -17.02 4.79 14.54
CA VAL A 330 -17.10 5.96 13.65
C VAL A 330 -16.86 5.61 12.18
N MET A 331 -16.20 4.47 11.91
CA MET A 331 -15.93 3.95 10.58
C MET A 331 -16.96 2.91 10.09
N THR A 332 -18.08 2.72 10.80
CA THR A 332 -19.11 1.70 10.44
C THR A 332 -19.62 1.84 9.00
N ASP A 333 -19.68 3.07 8.46
CA ASP A 333 -20.20 3.35 7.12
C ASP A 333 -19.14 3.31 6.01
N THR A 334 -17.91 2.87 6.32
CA THR A 334 -16.80 2.80 5.34
C THR A 334 -17.12 1.90 4.14
N TYR A 335 -17.86 0.81 4.37
CA TYR A 335 -18.19 -0.19 3.35
C TYR A 335 -19.70 -0.24 3.09
N PRO A 336 -20.18 0.28 1.94
CA PRO A 336 -21.57 0.12 1.55
C PRO A 336 -21.94 -1.36 1.41
N LEU A 337 -22.98 -1.80 2.12
CA LEU A 337 -23.38 -3.21 2.16
C LEU A 337 -23.88 -3.75 0.81
N ASP A 338 -24.20 -2.87 -0.14
CA ASP A 338 -24.62 -3.18 -1.50
C ASP A 338 -23.47 -3.18 -2.53
N VAL A 339 -22.22 -3.03 -2.07
CA VAL A 339 -21.02 -3.03 -2.90
C VAL A 339 -20.02 -4.05 -2.37
N GLU A 340 -19.42 -4.87 -3.24
CA GLU A 340 -18.35 -5.78 -2.83
C GLU A 340 -17.05 -4.98 -2.59
N PRO A 341 -16.44 -5.03 -1.39
CA PRO A 341 -15.16 -4.37 -1.12
C PRO A 341 -14.06 -4.87 -2.06
N TRP A 342 -13.05 -4.06 -2.38
CA TRP A 342 -11.94 -4.51 -3.22
C TRP A 342 -10.90 -5.30 -2.42
N GLU A 343 -10.87 -5.11 -1.10
CA GLU A 343 -10.04 -5.81 -0.14
C GLU A 343 -10.39 -7.30 -0.14
N GLN A 344 -9.35 -8.13 -0.07
CA GLN A 344 -9.48 -9.56 -0.34
C GLN A 344 -9.94 -10.39 0.87
N ASN A 345 -9.84 -9.83 2.08
CA ASN A 345 -10.10 -10.52 3.35
C ASN A 345 -11.40 -10.08 4.05
N ILE A 346 -12.23 -9.27 3.40
CA ILE A 346 -13.60 -9.00 3.85
C ILE A 346 -14.57 -9.11 2.68
N SER A 347 -15.86 -9.31 2.97
CA SER A 347 -16.89 -9.40 1.93
C SER A 347 -18.24 -8.92 2.43
N THR A 348 -19.01 -8.24 1.58
CA THR A 348 -20.45 -7.96 1.78
C THR A 348 -21.33 -9.04 1.13
N ARG A 349 -20.70 -10.02 0.48
CA ARG A 349 -21.31 -11.14 -0.26
C ARG A 349 -22.09 -10.73 -1.50
N ILE A 350 -21.85 -9.55 -2.04
CA ILE A 350 -22.41 -9.08 -3.32
C ILE A 350 -21.74 -9.80 -4.49
N ASP A 351 -20.42 -9.98 -4.43
CA ASP A 351 -19.63 -10.81 -5.34
C ASP A 351 -18.63 -11.68 -4.56
N PHE A 352 -19.17 -12.55 -3.72
CA PHE A 352 -18.35 -13.45 -2.89
C PHE A 352 -17.51 -14.44 -3.72
N THR A 353 -17.88 -14.69 -4.99
CA THR A 353 -17.12 -15.51 -5.93
C THR A 353 -15.74 -14.94 -6.23
N SER A 354 -15.58 -13.62 -6.19
CA SER A 354 -14.29 -12.94 -6.38
C SER A 354 -13.35 -13.05 -5.17
N LYS A 355 -13.84 -13.53 -4.02
CA LYS A 355 -13.13 -13.53 -2.73
C LYS A 355 -12.53 -14.90 -2.40
N TRP A 356 -12.97 -15.54 -1.32
CA TRP A 356 -12.43 -16.83 -0.85
C TRP A 356 -13.45 -17.97 -0.90
N LYS A 357 -14.52 -17.83 -1.70
CA LYS A 357 -15.50 -18.89 -1.91
C LYS A 357 -14.85 -20.20 -2.38
N ASP A 358 -13.78 -20.10 -3.18
CA ASP A 358 -12.96 -21.21 -3.68
C ASP A 358 -12.15 -21.91 -2.59
N MET A 359 -11.98 -21.29 -1.41
CA MET A 359 -11.28 -21.86 -0.25
C MET A 359 -12.21 -22.47 0.80
N LEU A 360 -13.53 -22.37 0.63
CA LEU A 360 -14.49 -22.96 1.57
C LEU A 360 -14.57 -24.47 1.38
N ALA A 361 -14.66 -25.20 2.50
CA ALA A 361 -14.99 -26.62 2.46
C ALA A 361 -16.43 -26.82 1.96
N GLN A 362 -16.70 -27.96 1.33
CA GLN A 362 -18.05 -28.30 0.92
C GLN A 362 -18.96 -28.39 2.16
N GLY A 363 -20.08 -27.65 2.13
CA GLY A 363 -21.05 -27.64 3.23
C GLY A 363 -20.74 -26.66 4.36
N THR A 364 -19.71 -25.81 4.24
CA THR A 364 -19.46 -24.74 5.23
C THR A 364 -20.71 -23.87 5.41
N PRO A 365 -21.22 -23.69 6.66
CA PRO A 365 -22.38 -22.86 6.92
C PRO A 365 -22.09 -21.38 6.63
N VAL A 366 -23.07 -20.65 6.10
CA VAL A 366 -22.98 -19.22 5.78
C VAL A 366 -24.19 -18.49 6.35
N PRO A 367 -24.04 -17.63 7.38
CA PRO A 367 -22.79 -17.35 8.10
C PRO A 367 -22.26 -18.56 8.88
N THR A 368 -20.95 -18.61 9.08
CA THR A 368 -20.30 -19.66 9.88
C THR A 368 -20.40 -19.30 11.36
N PRO A 369 -20.97 -20.17 12.23
CA PRO A 369 -21.01 -19.91 13.67
C PRO A 369 -19.60 -19.89 14.27
N SER A 370 -19.28 -18.89 15.11
CA SER A 370 -17.98 -18.83 15.81
C SER A 370 -17.73 -20.06 16.70
N SER A 371 -18.77 -20.73 17.20
CA SER A 371 -18.66 -21.99 17.94
C SER A 371 -18.11 -23.16 17.11
N GLU A 372 -18.12 -23.04 15.78
CA GLU A 372 -17.62 -24.06 14.84
C GLU A 372 -16.29 -23.67 14.20
N SER A 373 -15.57 -22.69 14.76
CA SER A 373 -14.27 -22.21 14.24
C SER A 373 -13.17 -23.26 14.20
N GLY A 374 -13.21 -24.25 15.11
CA GLY A 374 -12.31 -25.40 15.06
C GLY A 374 -12.57 -26.34 13.87
N THR A 375 -13.80 -26.38 13.36
CA THR A 375 -14.20 -27.20 12.20
C THR A 375 -13.96 -26.45 10.89
N TYR A 376 -14.17 -25.14 10.88
CA TYR A 376 -14.06 -24.29 9.69
C TYR A 376 -12.96 -23.22 9.86
N PRO A 377 -11.67 -23.57 9.75
CA PRO A 377 -10.59 -22.58 9.82
C PRO A 377 -10.69 -21.50 8.73
N VAL A 378 -11.38 -21.80 7.62
CA VAL A 378 -11.86 -20.84 6.63
C VAL A 378 -13.39 -20.94 6.55
N GLY A 379 -14.06 -19.85 6.84
CA GLY A 379 -15.52 -19.72 6.89
C GLY A 379 -16.00 -18.36 6.40
N VAL A 380 -17.24 -18.03 6.72
CA VAL A 380 -17.88 -16.74 6.42
C VAL A 380 -18.43 -16.17 7.73
N TYR A 381 -17.55 -15.62 8.54
CA TYR A 381 -17.86 -15.14 9.89
C TYR A 381 -18.38 -13.71 9.83
N GLU A 382 -19.56 -13.46 10.38
CA GLU A 382 -20.15 -12.12 10.38
C GLU A 382 -19.41 -11.19 11.36
N GLY A 383 -19.24 -9.93 10.95
CA GLY A 383 -18.51 -8.88 11.66
C GLY A 383 -17.11 -8.66 11.07
N ALA A 384 -16.89 -7.54 10.39
CA ALA A 384 -15.58 -7.14 9.86
C ALA A 384 -15.65 -5.69 9.34
N GLY A 385 -14.52 -5.09 8.99
CA GLY A 385 -14.50 -3.75 8.38
C GLY A 385 -15.30 -2.74 9.21
N TYR A 386 -15.11 -2.77 10.54
CA TYR A 386 -15.76 -1.90 11.51
C TYR A 386 -17.26 -2.14 11.73
N SER A 387 -17.93 -2.97 10.92
CA SER A 387 -19.35 -3.30 11.08
C SER A 387 -19.57 -4.69 11.70
N ALA A 388 -20.43 -4.77 12.71
CA ALA A 388 -20.83 -6.02 13.34
C ALA A 388 -21.75 -6.90 12.45
N LYS A 389 -22.40 -6.34 11.42
CA LYS A 389 -23.38 -7.04 10.57
C LYS A 389 -23.23 -6.70 9.10
N GLY A 390 -23.56 -7.67 8.23
CA GLY A 390 -23.56 -7.48 6.78
C GLY A 390 -22.18 -7.50 6.11
N ILE A 391 -21.10 -7.45 6.88
CA ILE A 391 -19.72 -7.66 6.41
C ILE A 391 -19.18 -8.91 7.07
N TYR A 392 -18.41 -9.70 6.32
CA TYR A 392 -17.92 -11.01 6.72
C TYR A 392 -16.40 -11.09 6.59
N ARG A 393 -15.76 -11.83 7.49
CA ARG A 393 -14.33 -12.16 7.50
C ARG A 393 -14.11 -13.66 7.28
N PRO A 394 -12.93 -14.07 6.80
CA PRO A 394 -12.64 -15.44 6.38
C PRO A 394 -12.35 -16.41 7.53
N ALA A 395 -11.96 -15.92 8.71
CA ALA A 395 -11.65 -16.74 9.86
C ALA A 395 -12.21 -16.12 11.13
N ASP A 396 -12.40 -16.94 12.17
CA ASP A 396 -12.88 -16.40 13.44
C ASP A 396 -11.88 -15.38 14.00
N ASN A 397 -10.57 -15.62 13.89
CA ASN A 397 -9.53 -14.66 14.31
C ASN A 397 -8.36 -14.59 13.30
N CYS A 398 -7.62 -13.48 13.30
CA CYS A 398 -6.57 -13.13 12.34
C CYS A 398 -5.68 -12.02 12.93
N ARG A 399 -4.44 -11.90 12.44
CA ARG A 399 -3.60 -10.70 12.65
C ARG A 399 -4.31 -9.40 12.27
N MET A 400 -5.17 -9.41 11.24
CA MET A 400 -5.99 -8.26 10.84
C MET A 400 -7.19 -8.00 11.76
N ARG A 401 -7.42 -8.86 12.77
CA ARG A 401 -8.50 -8.71 13.76
C ARG A 401 -7.97 -8.35 15.14
N THR A 402 -6.97 -9.07 15.64
CA THR A 402 -6.39 -8.81 16.97
C THR A 402 -4.87 -8.92 16.97
N ASN A 403 -4.23 -8.15 17.83
CA ASN A 403 -2.77 -8.12 17.96
C ASN A 403 -2.21 -9.36 18.67
N GLU A 404 -3.02 -10.06 19.45
CA GLU A 404 -2.61 -11.25 20.20
C GLU A 404 -2.63 -12.51 19.33
N TYR A 405 -3.40 -12.51 18.23
CA TYR A 405 -3.48 -13.68 17.37
C TYR A 405 -2.17 -13.85 16.60
N PRO A 406 -1.57 -15.07 16.56
CA PRO A 406 -0.18 -15.22 16.15
C PRO A 406 0.07 -15.13 14.65
N THR A 407 -0.96 -15.26 13.80
CA THR A 407 -0.80 -15.43 12.35
C THR A 407 -1.83 -14.65 11.54
N PHE A 408 -1.52 -14.38 10.27
CA PHE A 408 -2.55 -14.08 9.28
C PHE A 408 -3.44 -15.31 9.06
N CYS A 409 -4.74 -15.10 8.86
CA CYS A 409 -5.65 -16.18 8.47
C CYS A 409 -5.29 -16.72 7.06
N PRO A 410 -5.73 -17.93 6.67
CA PRO A 410 -5.35 -18.53 5.39
C PRO A 410 -5.66 -17.65 4.16
N VAL A 411 -6.75 -16.88 4.21
CA VAL A 411 -7.15 -15.98 3.11
C VAL A 411 -6.24 -14.76 3.02
N CYS A 412 -5.86 -14.16 4.16
CA CYS A 412 -4.84 -13.10 4.20
C CYS A 412 -3.48 -13.60 3.72
N GLN A 413 -3.07 -14.81 4.12
CA GLN A 413 -1.81 -15.39 3.63
C GLN A 413 -1.83 -15.57 2.11
N ARG A 414 -2.93 -16.08 1.53
CA ARG A 414 -3.10 -16.18 0.08
C ARG A 414 -3.05 -14.82 -0.60
N ALA A 415 -3.74 -13.82 -0.04
CA ALA A 415 -3.75 -12.46 -0.60
C ALA A 415 -2.35 -11.84 -0.62
N ILE A 416 -1.61 -11.93 0.49
CA ILE A 416 -0.21 -11.47 0.57
C ILE A 416 0.69 -12.22 -0.42
N CYS A 417 0.53 -13.55 -0.54
CA CYS A 417 1.29 -14.37 -1.49
C CYS A 417 1.08 -13.87 -2.94
N ARG A 418 -0.17 -13.63 -3.34
CA ARG A 418 -0.50 -13.08 -4.66
C ARG A 418 0.12 -11.72 -4.92
N VAL A 419 0.19 -10.86 -3.89
CA VAL A 419 0.86 -9.55 -4.01
C VAL A 419 2.37 -9.73 -4.22
N ILE A 420 3.01 -10.62 -3.47
CA ILE A 420 4.46 -10.90 -3.62
C ILE A 420 4.75 -11.48 -5.02
N GLU A 421 3.97 -12.46 -5.46
CA GLU A 421 4.07 -13.06 -6.79
C GLU A 421 3.90 -11.99 -7.88
N PHE A 422 2.86 -11.15 -7.78
CA PHE A 422 2.62 -10.09 -8.76
C PHE A 422 3.81 -9.14 -8.95
N TYR A 423 4.50 -8.79 -7.85
CA TYR A 423 5.66 -7.89 -7.90
C TYR A 423 6.97 -8.58 -8.29
N THR A 424 7.08 -9.90 -8.18
CA THR A 424 8.37 -10.60 -8.36
C THR A 424 8.43 -11.64 -9.48
N GLU A 425 7.29 -12.05 -10.04
CA GLU A 425 7.21 -13.10 -11.08
C GLU A 425 6.62 -12.63 -12.41
#